data_AF-A0A165RPQ0-F1
#
_entry.id   AF-A0A165RPQ0-F1
#
_cell.length_a   1.000
_cell.length_b   1.000
_cell.length_c   1.000
_cell.angle_alpha   90.00
_cell.angle_beta   90.00
_cell.angle_gamma   90.00
#
_symmetry.space_group_name_H-M   'P 1'
#
loop_
_entity.id
_entity.type
_entity.pdbx_description
1 polymer ?
#
loop_
_entity_poly.entity_id
_entity_poly.type
_entity_poly.pdbx_seq_one_letter_code
_entity_poly.pdbx_strand_id
1 'polypeptide(L)'
;MIYIFIIFGAAFGLIAVPLGFFIGLQVSPILANILLFPFITASWLLDVPLGEMSGLLRICLTVLSSIIWAGLFGFVGSLLKKKPS
;
A
#
# COMPACT_ATOMS: atom_id res chain seq x y z
N MET A 1 -19.53 10.08 1.47
CA MET A 1 -18.91 8.88 2.09
C MET A 1 -17.75 8.32 1.28
N ILE A 2 -17.91 7.96 -0.01
CA ILE A 2 -16.81 7.32 -0.78
C ILE A 2 -15.49 8.12 -0.81
N TYR A 3 -15.56 9.44 -0.95
CA TYR A 3 -14.36 10.31 -0.94
C TYR A 3 -13.56 10.22 0.37
N ILE A 4 -14.24 10.01 1.51
CA ILE A 4 -13.58 9.83 2.81
C ILE A 4 -12.74 8.55 2.77
N PHE A 5 -13.30 7.44 2.27
CA PHE A 5 -12.56 6.19 2.13
C PHE A 5 -11.34 6.32 1.20
N ILE A 6 -11.48 7.05 0.10
CA ILE A 6 -10.36 7.30 -0.83
C ILE A 6 -9.25 8.09 -0.13
N ILE A 7 -9.58 9.15 0.59
CA ILE A 7 -8.60 9.97 1.34
C ILE A 7 -7.92 9.14 2.42
N PHE A 8 -8.68 8.35 3.18
CA PHE A 8 -8.12 7.44 4.19
C PHE A 8 -7.21 6.39 3.57
N GLY A 9 -7.59 5.80 2.43
CA GLY A 9 -6.77 4.84 1.72
C GLY A 9 -5.47 5.46 1.20
N ALA A 10 -5.53 6.68 0.67
CA ALA A 10 -4.34 7.40 0.21
C ALA A 10 -3.37 7.68 1.37
N ALA A 11 -3.87 8.17 2.50
CA ALA A 11 -3.09 8.42 3.71
C ALA A 11 -2.51 7.11 4.26
N PHE A 12 -3.33 6.05 4.31
CA PHE A 12 -2.91 4.72 4.74
C PHE A 12 -1.77 4.21 3.86
N GLY A 13 -1.88 4.31 2.53
CA GLY A 13 -0.84 3.82 1.62
C GLY A 13 0.51 4.53 1.74
N LEU A 14 0.53 5.77 2.23
CA LEU A 14 1.77 6.48 2.58
C LEU A 14 2.38 5.93 3.88
N ILE A 15 1.56 5.68 4.90
CA ILE A 15 2.01 5.20 6.21
C ILE A 15 2.33 3.69 6.18
N ALA A 16 1.66 2.93 5.32
CA ALA A 16 1.85 1.50 5.13
C ALA A 16 3.27 1.15 4.69
N VAL A 17 3.95 2.04 3.97
CA VAL A 17 5.32 1.82 3.51
C VAL A 17 6.31 1.77 4.68
N PRO A 18 6.50 2.83 5.49
CA PRO A 18 7.40 2.75 6.64
C PRO A 18 6.95 1.67 7.63
N LEU A 19 5.64 1.55 7.92
CA LEU A 19 5.14 0.49 8.81
C LEU A 19 5.48 -0.91 8.29
N GLY A 20 5.30 -1.17 7.01
CA GLY A 20 5.58 -2.45 6.38
C GLY A 20 7.05 -2.84 6.50
N PHE A 21 7.98 -1.89 6.30
CA PHE A 21 9.41 -2.14 6.50
C PHE A 21 9.73 -2.45 7.96
N PHE A 22 9.20 -1.70 8.92
CA PHE A 22 9.42 -1.97 10.35
C PHE A 22 8.84 -3.33 10.80
N ILE A 23 7.59 -3.60 10.43
CA ILE A 23 6.88 -4.84 10.79
C ILE A 23 7.56 -6.06 10.14
N GLY A 24 8.05 -5.93 8.91
CA GLY A 24 8.69 -7.03 8.19
C GLY A 24 10.01 -7.46 8.79
N LEU A 25 10.74 -6.54 9.42
CA LEU A 25 12.02 -6.82 10.05
C LEU A 25 11.88 -7.46 11.44
N GLN A 26 10.79 -7.22 12.16
CA GLN A 26 10.73 -7.49 13.60
C GLN A 26 9.48 -8.22 14.09
N VAL A 27 8.37 -8.17 13.35
CA VAL A 27 7.06 -8.59 13.87
C VAL A 27 6.44 -9.72 13.04
N SER A 28 6.22 -9.48 11.75
CA SER A 28 5.54 -10.44 10.88
C SER A 28 5.84 -10.20 9.41
N PRO A 29 6.54 -11.14 8.73
CA PRO A 29 6.74 -11.07 7.29
C PRO A 29 5.44 -11.07 6.49
N ILE A 30 4.41 -11.77 6.98
CA ILE A 30 3.11 -11.86 6.30
C ILE A 30 2.43 -10.49 6.27
N LEU A 31 2.39 -9.79 7.41
CA LEU A 31 1.76 -8.47 7.49
C LEU A 31 2.54 -7.43 6.67
N ALA A 32 3.87 -7.51 6.68
CA ALA A 32 4.71 -6.68 5.84
C ALA A 32 4.44 -6.92 4.35
N ASN A 33 4.22 -8.17 3.93
CA ASN A 33 3.90 -8.47 2.54
C ASN A 33 2.59 -7.83 2.07
N ILE A 34 1.59 -7.76 2.96
CA ILE A 34 0.33 -7.08 2.66
C ILE A 34 0.56 -5.57 2.53
N LEU A 35 1.24 -4.96 3.50
CA LEU A 35 1.46 -3.52 3.54
C LEU A 35 2.36 -3.02 2.40
N LEU A 36 3.40 -3.79 2.07
CA LEU A 36 4.38 -3.52 1.03
C LEU A 36 4.04 -4.17 -0.31
N PHE A 37 2.82 -4.64 -0.51
CA PHE A 37 2.41 -5.32 -1.75
C PHE A 37 2.86 -4.59 -3.04
N PRO A 38 2.72 -3.26 -3.17
CA PRO A 38 3.20 -2.52 -4.35
C PRO A 38 4.72 -2.62 -4.55
N PHE A 39 5.47 -2.57 -3.45
CA PHE A 39 6.93 -2.67 -3.46
C PHE A 39 7.40 -4.08 -3.81
N ILE A 40 6.75 -5.10 -3.25
CA ILE A 40 7.07 -6.50 -3.54
C ILE A 40 6.77 -6.81 -5.00
N THR A 41 5.62 -6.36 -5.50
CA THR A 41 5.28 -6.53 -6.91
C THR A 41 6.32 -5.87 -7.81
N ALA A 42 6.75 -4.64 -7.50
CA ALA A 42 7.81 -3.98 -8.26
C ALA A 42 9.17 -4.68 -8.14
N SER A 43 9.51 -5.22 -6.96
CA SER A 43 10.73 -6.00 -6.74
C SER A 43 10.75 -7.24 -7.63
N TRP A 44 9.63 -7.95 -7.74
CA TRP A 44 9.49 -9.13 -8.59
C TRP A 44 9.53 -8.80 -10.08
N LEU A 45 8.91 -7.67 -10.48
CA LEU A 45 8.88 -7.25 -11.88
C LEU A 45 10.24 -6.74 -12.37
N LEU A 46 11.01 -6.09 -11.50
CA LEU A 46 12.30 -5.49 -11.84
C LEU A 46 13.49 -6.39 -11.49
N ASP A 47 13.25 -7.51 -10.81
CA ASP A 47 14.28 -8.41 -10.26
C ASP A 47 15.30 -7.68 -9.36
N VAL A 48 14.85 -6.65 -8.65
CA VAL A 48 15.66 -5.85 -7.73
C VAL A 48 15.18 -6.07 -6.30
N PRO A 49 16.04 -6.52 -5.37
CA PRO A 49 15.69 -6.65 -3.96
C PRO A 49 15.24 -5.31 -3.35
N LEU A 50 14.25 -5.34 -2.45
CA LEU A 50 13.71 -4.14 -1.78
C LEU A 50 14.80 -3.26 -1.15
N GLY A 51 15.81 -3.88 -0.52
CA GLY A 51 16.94 -3.21 0.12
C GLY A 51 17.89 -2.50 -0.85
N GLU A 52 17.87 -2.88 -2.14
CA GLU A 52 18.75 -2.36 -3.19
C GLU A 52 18.05 -1.38 -4.12
N MET A 53 16.73 -1.24 -4.01
CA MET A 53 15.97 -0.26 -4.80
C MET A 53 16.49 1.16 -4.59
N SER A 54 16.71 1.88 -5.70
CA SER A 54 17.14 3.27 -5.67
C SER A 54 16.15 4.16 -4.90
N GLY A 55 16.65 5.22 -4.28
CA GLY A 55 15.80 6.15 -3.51
C GLY A 55 14.65 6.75 -4.35
N LEU A 56 14.92 7.08 -5.62
CA LEU A 56 13.90 7.59 -6.53
C LEU A 56 12.80 6.55 -6.79
N LEU A 57 13.18 5.30 -7.05
CA LEU A 57 12.23 4.20 -7.24
C LEU A 57 11.36 4.00 -6.00
N ARG A 58 11.94 4.06 -4.80
CA ARG A 58 11.18 3.97 -3.54
C ARG A 58 10.17 5.09 -3.37
N ILE A 59 10.51 6.32 -3.75
CA ILE A 59 9.57 7.45 -3.71
C ILE A 59 8.42 7.20 -4.69
N CYS A 60 8.72 6.81 -5.93
CA CYS A 60 7.69 6.47 -6.93
C CYS A 60 6.78 5.34 -6.45
N LEU A 61 7.34 4.29 -5.85
CA LEU A 61 6.57 3.17 -5.30
C LEU A 61 5.75 3.55 -4.07
N THR A 62 6.19 4.55 -3.29
CA THR A 62 5.41 5.09 -2.17
C THR A 62 4.18 5.85 -2.68
N VAL A 63 4.33 6.65 -3.74
CA VAL A 63 3.21 7.31 -4.40
C VAL A 63 2.26 6.27 -5.01
N LEU A 64 2.79 5.25 -5.68
CA LEU A 64 2.00 4.15 -6.22
C LEU A 64 1.24 3.39 -5.13
N SER A 65 1.88 3.16 -3.98
CA SER A 65 1.24 2.55 -2.81
C SER A 65 0.05 3.38 -2.34
N SER A 66 0.21 4.70 -2.23
CA SER A 66 -0.89 5.61 -1.89
C SER A 66 -2.06 5.47 -2.87
N ILE A 67 -1.80 5.43 -4.18
CA ILE A 67 -2.84 5.27 -5.22
C ILE A 67 -3.56 3.93 -5.09
N ILE A 68 -2.82 2.83 -4.91
CA ILE A 68 -3.40 1.48 -4.80
C ILE A 68 -4.30 1.39 -3.56
N TRP A 69 -3.82 1.83 -2.41
CA TRP A 69 -4.61 1.79 -1.17
C TRP A 69 -5.82 2.73 -1.22
N ALA A 70 -5.70 3.90 -1.85
CA ALA A 70 -6.83 4.79 -2.12
C ALA A 70 -7.92 4.10 -2.96
N GLY A 71 -7.50 3.38 -4.01
CA GLY A 71 -8.39 2.59 -4.86
C GLY A 71 -9.07 1.45 -4.09
N LEU A 72 -8.31 0.68 -3.31
CA LEU A 72 -8.85 -0.42 -2.49
C LEU A 72 -9.88 0.06 -1.48
N PHE A 73 -9.57 1.13 -0.72
CA PHE A 73 -10.50 1.66 0.28
C PHE A 73 -11.71 2.31 -0.40
N GLY A 74 -11.50 3.04 -1.49
CA GLY A 74 -12.60 3.60 -2.30
C GLY A 74 -13.55 2.51 -2.81
N PHE A 75 -13.00 1.39 -3.28
CA PHE A 75 -13.79 0.22 -3.69
C PHE A 75 -14.60 -0.35 -2.54
N VAL A 76 -13.99 -0.57 -1.37
CA VAL A 76 -14.70 -1.03 -0.16
C VAL A 76 -15.81 -0.05 0.22
N GLY A 77 -15.53 1.26 0.22
CA GLY A 77 -16.52 2.29 0.48
C GLY A 77 -17.69 2.28 -0.52
N SER A 78 -17.44 1.92 -1.78
CA SER A 78 -18.48 1.76 -2.80
C SER A 78 -19.39 0.54 -2.54
N LEU A 79 -18.82 -0.57 -2.09
CA LEU A 79 -19.56 -1.79 -1.75
C LEU A 79 -20.44 -1.59 -0.52
N LEU A 80 -19.91 -0.91 0.49
CA LEU A 80 -20.66 -0.59 1.71
C LEU A 80 -21.86 0.31 1.43
N LYS A 81 -21.76 1.22 0.46
CA LYS A 81 -22.90 2.05 0.02
C LYS A 81 -23.99 1.25 -0.70
N LYS A 82 -23.62 0.16 -1.38
CA LYS A 82 -24.57 -0.68 -2.14
C LYS A 82 -25.36 -1.66 -1.27
N LYS A 83 -24.97 -1.88 -0.01
CA LYS A 83 -25.70 -2.76 0.90
C LYS A 83 -26.97 -2.03 1.36
N PRO A 84 -28.19 -2.46 0.97
CA PRO A 84 -29.40 -1.88 1.52
C PRO A 84 -29.44 -2.22 3.02
N SER A 85 -29.52 -1.19 3.85
CA SER A 85 -29.80 -1.30 5.28
C SER A 85 -31.20 -1.83 5.52
#